data_AF-A0A9E4QSI5-F1
#
_entry.id   AF-A0A9E4QSI5-F1
#
_cell.length_a   1.000
_cell.length_b   1.000
_cell.length_c   1.000
_cell.angle_alpha   90.00
_cell.angle_beta   90.00
_cell.angle_gamma   90.00
#
_symmetry.space_group_name_H-M   'P 1'
#
loop_
_entity.id
_entity.type
_entity.pdbx_description
1 polymer ?
#
loop_
_entity_poly.entity_id
_entity_poly.type
_entity_poly.pdbx_seq_one_letter_code
_entity_poly.pdbx_strand_id
1 'polypeptide(L)' 'ILPCCTYLEGEYGINGLCVGVPVKLGAGGMEQIIQIRLTDEERAALNHSAASVKELVDVMNRAKGDGTG' A
#
# COMPACT_ATOMS: atom_id res chain seq x y z
N ILE A 1 8.69 5.09 15.43
CA ILE A 1 7.63 4.74 14.45
C ILE A 1 7.54 5.91 13.50
N LEU A 2 7.71 5.66 12.21
CA LEU A 2 7.71 6.70 11.19
C LEU A 2 6.69 6.32 10.12
N PRO A 3 5.89 7.27 9.60
CA PRO A 3 5.05 7.00 8.45
C PRO A 3 5.94 6.77 7.23
N CYS A 4 5.79 5.63 6.56
CA CYS A 4 6.54 5.33 5.35
C CYS A 4 5.62 4.65 4.33
N CYS A 5 5.83 4.96 3.04
CA CYS A 5 5.16 4.22 1.97
C CYS A 5 5.86 2.89 1.80
N THR A 6 5.16 1.79 2.06
CA THR A 6 5.70 0.45 1.91
C THR A 6 4.74 -0.42 1.11
N TYR A 7 5.30 -1.47 0.51
CA TYR A 7 4.53 -2.41 -0.27
C TYR A 7 3.81 -3.38 0.67
N LEU A 8 2.49 -3.45 0.56
CA LEU A 8 1.68 -4.38 1.34
C LEU A 8 1.48 -5.68 0.56
N GLU A 9 1.73 -6.82 1.23
CA GLU A 9 1.61 -8.17 0.69
C GLU A 9 0.46 -8.96 1.33
N GLY A 10 -0.41 -8.27 2.07
CA GLY A 10 -1.57 -8.84 2.77
C GLY A 10 -1.95 -8.08 4.04
N GLU A 11 -1.12 -7.14 4.48
CA GLU A 11 -1.41 -6.27 5.63
C GLU A 11 -2.66 -5.45 5.37
N TYR A 12 -3.50 -5.31 6.41
CA TYR A 12 -4.78 -4.61 6.33
C TYR A 12 -5.78 -5.19 5.31
N GLY A 13 -5.50 -6.36 4.71
CA GLY A 13 -6.27 -6.96 3.63
C GLY A 13 -5.91 -6.40 2.25
N ILE A 14 -4.81 -5.67 2.15
CA ILE A 14 -4.31 -5.06 0.91
C ILE A 14 -3.09 -5.84 0.45
N ASN A 15 -3.09 -6.30 -0.80
CA ASN A 15 -1.96 -7.01 -1.41
C ASN A 15 -1.63 -6.35 -2.75
N GLY A 16 -0.36 -6.11 -2.99
CA GLY A 16 0.15 -5.67 -4.28
C GLY A 16 0.22 -4.16 -4.44
N LEU A 17 0.10 -3.39 -3.35
CA LEU A 17 -0.02 -1.93 -3.39
C LEU A 17 0.95 -1.26 -2.41
N CYS A 18 1.55 -0.17 -2.86
CA CYS A 18 2.32 0.72 -2.00
C CYS A 18 1.37 1.67 -1.26
N VAL A 19 1.33 1.56 0.07
CA VAL A 19 0.47 2.38 0.93
C VAL A 19 1.27 2.98 2.07
N GLY A 20 0.93 4.20 2.46
CA GLY A 20 1.52 4.87 3.61
C GLY A 20 1.03 4.25 4.91
N VAL A 21 1.90 3.51 5.61
CA VAL A 21 1.58 2.85 6.87
C VAL A 21 2.66 3.15 7.92
N PRO A 22 2.33 3.11 9.22
CA PRO A 22 3.34 3.24 10.26
C PRO A 22 4.27 2.04 10.22
N VAL A 23 5.55 2.30 9.94
CA VAL A 23 6.60 1.28 9.98
C VAL A 23 7.53 1.53 11.15
N LYS A 24 8.06 0.43 11.70
CA LYS A 24 9.18 0.49 12.62
C LYS A 24 10.46 0.43 11.79
N LEU A 25 11.23 1.51 11.85
CA LEU A 25 12.58 1.59 11.30
C LEU A 25 13.57 1.43 12.46
N GLY A 26 14.58 0.58 12.23
CA GLY A 26 15.71 0.38 13.12
C GLY A 26 17.04 0.62 12.40
N ALA A 27 18.15 0.28 13.06
CA ALA A 27 19.49 0.51 12.52
C ALA A 27 19.77 -0.26 11.22
N GLY A 28 19.04 -1.36 10.97
CA GLY A 28 19.11 -2.17 9.75
C GLY A 28 18.10 -1.82 8.67
N GLY A 29 17.31 -0.75 8.84
CA GLY A 29 16.24 -0.37 7.89
C GLY A 29 14.84 -0.70 8.39
N MET A 30 13.95 -1.11 7.48
CA MET A 30 12.56 -1.44 7.81
C MET A 30 12.49 -2.76 8.60
N GLU A 31 12.10 -2.70 9.88
CA GLU A 31 12.00 -3.88 10.74
C GLU A 31 10.63 -4.55 10.67
N GLN A 32 9.55 -3.77 10.62
CA GLN A 32 8.18 -4.29 10.64
C GLN A 32 7.14 -3.23 10.23
N ILE A 33 6.05 -3.69 9.63
CA ILE A 33 4.82 -2.90 9.45
C ILE A 33 4.01 -3.01 10.72
N ILE A 34 3.67 -1.86 11.33
CA ILE A 34 2.85 -1.86 12.53
C ILE A 34 1.39 -1.91 12.08
N GLN A 35 0.75 -3.05 12.33
CA GLN A 35 -0.70 -3.21 12.16
C GLN A 35 -1.42 -2.70 13.40
N ILE A 36 -1.92 -1.47 13.32
CA ILE A 36 -2.80 -0.92 14.35
C ILE A 36 -4.25 -1.27 14.04
N ARG A 37 -5.09 -1.36 15.07
CA ARG A 37 -6.53 -1.43 14.85
C ARG A 37 -7.02 -0.08 14.39
N LEU A 38 -7.27 0.01 13.08
CA LEU A 38 -7.96 1.14 12.47
C LEU A 38 -9.45 1.07 12.82
N THR A 39 -10.06 2.24 13.03
CA THR A 39 -11.53 2.35 13.09
C THR A 39 -12.14 2.05 11.73
N ASP A 40 -13.46 1.85 11.66
CA ASP A 40 -14.15 1.60 10.39
C ASP A 40 -13.96 2.75 9.38
N GLU A 41 -13.93 4.00 9.88
CA GLU A 41 -13.68 5.19 9.07
C GLU A 41 -12.25 5.23 8.52
N GLU A 42 -11.25 4.96 9.37
CA GLU A 42 -9.84 4.92 8.95
C GLU A 42 -9.57 3.77 7.98
N ARG A 43 -10.20 2.61 8.20
CA ARG A 43 -10.14 1.46 7.28
C ARG A 43 -10.76 1.81 5.94
N ALA A 44 -11.91 2.49 5.93
CA ALA A 44 -12.54 2.95 4.70
C ALA A 44 -11.64 3.94 3.94
N ALA A 45 -11.02 4.89 4.66
CA ALA A 45 -10.08 5.83 4.08
C ALA A 45 -8.83 5.14 3.49
N LEU A 46 -8.24 4.17 4.21
CA LEU A 46 -7.12 3.37 3.74
C LEU A 46 -7.48 2.58 2.47
N ASN A 47 -8.63 1.91 2.48
CA ASN A 47 -9.13 1.15 1.33
C ASN A 47 -9.40 2.06 0.13
N HIS A 48 -9.96 3.25 0.36
CA HIS A 48 -10.18 4.23 -0.70
C HIS A 48 -8.85 4.67 -1.34
N SER A 49 -7.86 5.04 -0.53
CA SER A 49 -6.52 5.39 -1.03
C SER A 49 -5.86 4.23 -1.79
N ALA A 50 -5.95 3.01 -1.25
CA ALA A 50 -5.41 1.82 -1.93
C ALA A 50 -6.12 1.54 -3.26
N ALA A 51 -7.43 1.74 -3.34
CA ALA A 51 -8.21 1.60 -4.57
C ALA A 51 -7.78 2.63 -5.63
N SER A 52 -7.54 3.89 -5.26
CA SER A 52 -7.05 4.92 -6.19
C SER A 52 -5.67 4.58 -6.74
N VAL A 53 -4.75 4.08 -5.89
CA VAL A 53 -3.42 3.64 -6.35
C VAL A 53 -3.54 2.43 -7.26
N LYS A 54 -4.43 1.48 -6.93
CA LYS A 54 -4.69 0.31 -7.77
C LYS A 54 -5.23 0.69 -9.13
N GLU A 55 -6.20 1.60 -9.19
CA GLU A 55 -6.74 2.11 -10.44
C GLU A 55 -5.63 2.76 -11.28
N LEU A 56 -4.77 3.57 -10.67
CA LEU A 56 -3.63 4.17 -11.36
C LEU A 56 -2.67 3.10 -11.90
N VAL A 57 -2.34 2.09 -11.10
CA VAL A 57 -1.48 0.96 -11.52
C VAL A 57 -2.13 0.18 -12.65
N ASP A 58 -3.44 -0.07 -12.58
CA ASP A 58 -4.20 -0.76 -13.63
C ASP A 58 -4.25 0.06 -14.92
N VAL A 59 -4.43 1.38 -14.84
CA VAL A 59 -4.36 2.29 -15.99
C VAL A 59 -2.96 2.28 -16.59
N MET A 60 -1.90 2.34 -15.78
CA MET A 60 -0.52 2.28 -16.25
C MET A 60 -0.19 0.93 -16.90
N ASN A 61 -0.71 -0.17 -16.35
CA ASN A 61 -0.56 -1.50 -16.92
C ASN A 61 -1.28 -1.62 -18.27
N ARG A 62 -2.49 -1.04 -18.40
CA ARG A 62 -3.19 -0.94 -19.70
C ARG A 62 -2.42 -0.09 -20.71
N ALA A 63 -1.86 1.04 -20.27
CA ALA A 63 -1.07 1.92 -21.13
C ALA A 63 0.28 1.30 -21.57
N LYS A 64 0.80 0.32 -20.83
CA LYS A 64 1.95 -0.50 -21.25
C LYS A 64 1.59 -1.64 -22.22
N GLY A 65 0.32 -1.78 -22.58
CA GLY A 65 -0.24 -2.86 -23.40
C GLY A 65 -0.12 -2.74 -24.92
N ASP A 66 0.69 -1.81 -25.46
CA ASP A 66 0.91 -1.67 -26.92
C ASP A 66 2.31 -2.17 -27.35
N GLY A 67 2.89 -3.13 -26.64
CA GLY A 67 4.31 -3.45 -26.78
C GLY A 67 4.77 -4.90 -26.64
N THR A 68 3.90 -5.92 -26.59
CA THR A 68 4.33 -7.30 -26.86
C THR A 68 3.14 -8.19 -27.24
N GLY A 69 3.14 -8.65 -28.49
CA GLY A 69 2.18 -9.55 -29.10
C GLY A 69 2.18 -9.40 -30.60
#